data_AF-A0A9D6RWQ4-F1
#
_entry.id   AF-A0A9D6RWQ4-F1
#
_cell.length_a   1.000
_cell.length_b   1.000
_cell.length_c   1.000
_cell.angle_alpha   90.00
_cell.angle_beta   90.00
_cell.angle_gamma   90.00
#
_symmetry.space_group_name_H-M   'P 1'
#
loop_
_entity.id
_entity.type
_entity.pdbx_description
1 polymer ?
#
loop_
_entity_poly.entity_id
_entity_poly.type
_entity_poly.pdbx_seq_one_letter_code
_entity_poly.pdbx_strand_id
1 'polypeptide(L)'
;MSDCCSVPVNHGETLSRCRVCRQKARKVRRLTMEHLLKEPALARLADHSYYFCAMPTCPIVYFSIEADSYFHKDDMKVRVGLKETEDPVPICYCFGFIEKMVLDEIREKGYSTIIETIRAETKAGNCACEIKNPSGHCCLGAVTQVVVKGLNGRPPGPSIKGEEPAKAPAHDCCAAAET
;
A
#
# COMPACT_ATOMS: atom_id res chain seq x y z
N MET A 1 16.47 -36.00 -34.15
CA MET A 1 17.36 -35.43 -33.11
C MET A 1 16.74 -34.11 -32.68
N SER A 2 16.26 -34.13 -31.44
CA SER A 2 15.89 -33.04 -30.52
C SER A 2 15.41 -31.68 -31.06
N ASP A 3 14.13 -31.42 -30.75
CA ASP A 3 13.52 -30.15 -30.31
C ASP A 3 14.44 -28.94 -30.09
N CYS A 4 13.98 -27.77 -30.53
CA CYS A 4 14.17 -26.50 -29.80
C CYS A 4 13.19 -25.42 -30.28
N CYS A 5 11.94 -25.53 -29.83
CA CYS A 5 11.01 -24.39 -29.81
C CYS A 5 11.58 -23.27 -28.92
N SER A 6 12.15 -22.24 -29.53
CA SER A 6 12.59 -21.03 -28.81
C SER A 6 11.37 -20.19 -28.46
N VAL A 7 10.95 -20.23 -27.20
CA VAL A 7 9.90 -19.35 -26.68
C VAL A 7 10.51 -17.95 -26.49
N PRO A 8 9.93 -16.88 -27.07
CA PRO A 8 10.43 -15.53 -26.86
C PRO A 8 10.31 -15.16 -25.38
N VAL A 9 11.45 -14.95 -24.73
CA VAL A 9 11.49 -14.53 -23.33
C VAL A 9 11.09 -13.06 -23.28
N ASN A 10 9.95 -12.76 -22.64
CA ASN A 10 9.50 -11.38 -22.46
C ASN A 10 10.41 -10.71 -21.42
N HIS A 11 11.50 -10.08 -21.89
CA HIS A 11 12.55 -9.50 -21.06
C HIS A 11 12.02 -8.53 -19.99
N GLY A 12 10.90 -7.85 -20.25
CA GLY A 12 10.25 -6.95 -19.28
C GLY A 12 9.67 -7.65 -18.05
N GLU A 13 9.26 -8.91 -18.16
CA GLU A 13 8.69 -9.65 -17.02
C GLU A 13 9.76 -10.10 -16.03
N THR A 14 10.94 -10.48 -16.51
CA THR A 14 12.07 -10.91 -15.67
C THR A 14 12.62 -9.76 -14.84
N LEU A 15 12.67 -8.54 -15.41
CA LEU A 15 13.14 -7.34 -14.71
C LEU A 15 12.23 -6.91 -13.55
N SER A 16 10.96 -7.30 -13.60
CA SER A 16 9.98 -6.99 -12.55
C SER A 16 9.98 -7.96 -11.37
N ARG A 17 10.84 -8.99 -11.35
CA ARG A 17 10.91 -9.96 -10.24
C ARG A 17 12.09 -9.66 -9.34
N CYS A 18 11.83 -9.58 -8.03
CA CYS A 18 12.90 -9.41 -7.06
C CYS A 18 13.83 -10.62 -7.07
N ARG A 19 15.15 -10.45 -7.26
CA ARG A 19 16.11 -11.57 -7.28
C ARG A 19 16.26 -12.28 -5.93
N VAL A 20 15.88 -11.62 -4.83
CA VAL A 20 15.97 -12.18 -3.48
C VAL A 20 14.77 -13.08 -3.16
N CYS A 21 13.54 -12.56 -3.26
CA CYS A 21 12.33 -13.33 -2.89
C CYS A 21 11.58 -13.94 -4.09
N ARG A 22 12.00 -13.64 -5.32
CA ARG A 22 11.41 -14.08 -6.60
C ARG A 22 9.96 -13.63 -6.86
N GLN A 23 9.40 -12.79 -5.98
CA GLN A 23 8.07 -12.23 -6.14
C GLN A 23 8.04 -11.15 -7.23
N LYS A 24 6.93 -11.10 -7.96
CA LYS A 24 6.63 -10.03 -8.92
C LYS A 24 6.49 -8.71 -8.15
N ALA A 25 7.15 -7.68 -8.66
CA ALA A 25 7.21 -6.35 -8.10
C ALA A 25 6.54 -5.35 -9.06
N ARG A 26 6.11 -4.23 -8.51
CA ARG A 26 5.49 -3.15 -9.28
C ARG A 26 6.52 -2.05 -9.52
N LYS A 27 6.51 -1.46 -10.72
CA LYS A 27 7.38 -0.32 -11.03
C LYS A 27 7.04 0.85 -10.08
N VAL A 28 8.08 1.49 -9.54
CA VAL A 28 7.95 2.68 -8.70
C VAL A 28 8.52 3.89 -9.45
N ARG A 29 7.94 5.07 -9.23
CA ARG A 29 8.44 6.30 -9.85
C ARG A 29 9.69 6.77 -9.11
N ARG A 30 10.65 7.32 -9.86
CA ARG A 30 11.87 7.93 -9.29
C ARG A 30 11.53 8.97 -8.22
N LEU A 31 10.54 9.83 -8.49
CA LEU A 31 10.05 10.85 -7.55
C LEU A 31 9.71 10.27 -6.17
N THR A 32 9.05 9.11 -6.11
CA THR A 32 8.72 8.42 -4.85
C THR A 32 9.98 8.06 -4.07
N MET A 33 10.98 7.52 -4.77
CA MET A 33 12.25 7.11 -4.16
C MET A 33 13.04 8.33 -3.69
N GLU A 34 13.05 9.42 -4.46
CA GLU A 34 13.73 10.68 -4.11
C GLU A 34 13.22 11.27 -2.79
N HIS A 35 11.92 11.17 -2.55
CA HIS A 35 11.30 11.67 -1.32
C HIS A 35 11.54 10.74 -0.12
N LEU A 36 11.69 9.43 -0.35
CA LEU A 36 11.65 8.42 0.72
C LEU A 36 13.00 7.77 1.04
N LEU A 37 14.01 7.88 0.18
CA LEU A 37 15.35 7.38 0.48
C LEU A 37 16.17 8.42 1.26
N LYS A 38 17.02 7.94 2.16
CA LYS A 38 18.05 8.74 2.85
C LYS A 38 19.15 9.17 1.87
N GLU A 39 19.87 10.24 2.20
CA GLU A 39 20.90 10.82 1.32
C GLU A 39 21.94 9.81 0.78
N PRO A 40 22.53 8.91 1.60
CA PRO A 40 23.51 7.93 1.06
C PRO A 40 22.89 6.96 0.06
N ALA A 41 21.59 6.68 0.17
CA ALA A 41 20.87 5.83 -0.77
C ALA A 41 20.47 6.61 -2.03
N LEU A 42 20.07 7.88 -1.90
CA LEU A 42 19.76 8.74 -3.04
C LEU A 42 20.95 8.87 -4.00
N ALA A 43 22.16 9.00 -3.47
CA ALA A 43 23.38 9.08 -4.26
C ALA A 43 23.63 7.83 -5.15
N ARG A 44 22.98 6.70 -4.85
CA ARG A 44 23.08 5.45 -5.61
C ARG A 44 22.02 5.31 -6.71
N LEU A 45 21.11 6.29 -6.87
CA LEU A 45 20.06 6.22 -7.89
C LEU A 45 20.61 6.47 -9.29
N ALA A 46 20.61 5.43 -10.13
CA ALA A 46 20.95 5.50 -11.55
C ALA A 46 19.72 5.81 -12.44
N ASP A 47 19.94 6.10 -13.71
CA ASP A 47 18.88 6.34 -14.69
C ASP A 47 18.31 5.03 -15.26
N HIS A 48 17.67 4.25 -14.39
CA HIS A 48 17.05 2.97 -14.74
C HIS A 48 15.67 2.81 -14.09
N SER A 49 14.93 1.80 -14.56
CA SER A 49 13.65 1.44 -13.93
C SER A 49 13.87 0.78 -12.58
N TYR A 50 13.10 1.21 -11.59
CA TYR A 50 13.07 0.63 -10.24
C TYR A 50 11.70 0.03 -9.92
N TYR A 51 11.71 -0.94 -9.01
CA TYR A 51 10.54 -1.71 -8.61
C TYR A 51 10.45 -1.80 -7.09
N PHE A 52 9.22 -1.77 -6.55
CA PHE A 52 8.92 -1.97 -5.14
C PHE A 52 8.62 -3.45 -4.85
N CYS A 53 9.41 -4.05 -3.97
CA CYS A 53 9.23 -5.43 -3.52
C CYS A 53 8.17 -5.50 -2.42
N ALA A 54 7.00 -6.06 -2.73
CA ALA A 54 5.88 -6.15 -1.80
C ALA A 54 5.92 -7.38 -0.86
N MET A 55 6.97 -8.22 -0.91
CA MET A 55 7.03 -9.43 -0.07
C MET A 55 7.39 -9.07 1.38
N PRO A 56 6.56 -9.36 2.40
CA PRO A 56 6.81 -8.90 3.77
C PRO A 56 8.14 -9.34 4.38
N THR A 57 8.53 -10.60 4.14
CA THR A 57 9.76 -11.20 4.66
C THR A 57 11.01 -10.86 3.85
N CYS A 58 10.88 -10.16 2.72
CA CYS A 58 12.01 -9.77 1.90
C CYS A 58 12.57 -8.42 2.40
N PRO A 59 13.86 -8.32 2.78
CA PRO A 59 14.44 -7.09 3.31
C PRO A 59 14.56 -5.97 2.26
N ILE A 60 14.48 -6.32 0.97
CA ILE A 60 14.49 -5.37 -0.14
C ILE A 60 13.18 -4.58 -0.17
N VAL A 61 13.30 -3.26 -0.25
CA VAL A 61 12.21 -2.30 -0.46
C VAL A 61 12.15 -1.95 -1.95
N TYR A 62 13.23 -1.40 -2.50
CA TYR A 62 13.35 -1.08 -3.91
C TYR A 62 14.51 -1.82 -4.56
N PHE A 63 14.39 -2.11 -5.85
CA PHE A 63 15.50 -2.65 -6.63
C PHE A 63 15.41 -2.24 -8.10
N SER A 64 16.55 -2.28 -8.77
CA SER A 64 16.67 -2.29 -10.24
C SER A 64 17.61 -3.41 -10.62
N ILE A 65 17.14 -4.32 -11.49
CA ILE A 65 17.98 -5.39 -12.04
C ILE A 65 19.00 -4.81 -13.03
N GLU A 66 18.61 -3.81 -13.82
CA GLU A 66 19.46 -3.21 -14.83
C GLU A 66 20.63 -2.43 -14.21
N ALA A 67 20.35 -1.67 -13.15
CA ALA A 67 21.37 -0.91 -12.42
C ALA A 67 22.10 -1.73 -11.33
N ASP A 68 21.82 -3.02 -11.23
CA ASP A 68 22.24 -3.90 -10.12
C ASP A 68 22.15 -3.23 -8.73
N SER A 69 21.03 -2.57 -8.48
CA SER A 69 20.85 -1.68 -7.33
C SER A 69 19.75 -2.19 -6.41
N TYR A 70 20.03 -2.24 -5.11
CA TYR A 70 19.10 -2.70 -4.07
C TYR A 70 19.04 -1.71 -2.91
N PHE A 71 17.84 -1.50 -2.40
CA PHE A 71 17.56 -0.62 -1.28
C PHE A 71 16.79 -1.37 -0.20
N HIS A 72 17.25 -1.24 1.04
CA HIS A 72 16.74 -1.95 2.21
C HIS A 72 15.90 -1.03 3.09
N LYS A 73 15.28 -1.58 4.13
CA LYS A 73 14.55 -0.80 5.14
C LYS A 73 15.39 0.34 5.70
N ASP A 74 16.67 0.08 5.97
CA ASP A 74 17.57 1.06 6.60
C ASP A 74 17.95 2.21 5.66
N ASP A 75 17.73 2.07 4.36
CA ASP A 75 17.90 3.14 3.37
C ASP A 75 16.72 4.13 3.36
N MET A 76 15.61 3.82 4.04
CA MET A 76 14.36 4.57 3.99
C MET A 76 14.24 5.62 5.10
N LYS A 77 13.70 6.80 4.77
CA LYS A 77 13.32 7.87 5.72
C LYS A 77 12.12 7.51 6.59
N VAL A 78 11.33 6.53 6.17
CA VAL A 78 10.11 6.06 6.85
C VAL A 78 10.18 4.55 7.11
N ARG A 79 9.49 4.08 8.15
CA ARG A 79 9.22 2.64 8.33
C ARG A 79 8.35 2.15 7.18
N VAL A 80 8.69 1.01 6.60
CA VAL A 80 7.92 0.43 5.49
C VAL A 80 6.98 -0.61 6.07
N GLY A 81 5.74 -0.24 6.38
CA GLY A 81 4.80 -1.07 7.15
C GLY A 81 4.65 -2.51 6.66
N LEU A 82 4.63 -2.75 5.35
CA LEU A 82 4.58 -4.11 4.80
C LEU A 82 5.77 -5.01 5.22
N LYS A 83 6.86 -4.41 5.71
CA LYS A 83 8.11 -5.04 6.15
C LYS A 83 8.27 -4.99 7.68
N GLU A 84 7.26 -4.53 8.41
CA GLU A 84 7.27 -4.45 9.87
C GLU A 84 6.40 -5.57 10.46
N THR A 85 6.88 -6.13 11.58
CA THR A 85 6.14 -7.10 12.39
C THR A 85 5.72 -6.53 13.75
N GLU A 86 6.26 -5.36 14.10
CA GLU A 86 6.07 -4.69 15.38
C GLU A 86 5.58 -3.26 15.15
N ASP A 87 4.77 -2.78 16.09
CA ASP A 87 4.24 -1.43 16.05
C ASP A 87 5.35 -0.37 16.18
N PRO A 88 5.22 0.77 15.47
CA PRO A 88 4.15 1.07 14.53
C PRO A 88 4.34 0.36 13.18
N VAL A 89 3.23 -0.17 12.63
CA VAL A 89 3.11 -0.71 11.26
C VAL A 89 2.33 0.30 10.40
N PRO A 90 2.98 1.20 9.65
CA PRO A 90 2.28 2.23 8.88
C PRO A 90 1.52 1.65 7.69
N ILE A 91 0.24 2.00 7.57
CA ILE A 91 -0.64 1.54 6.48
C ILE A 91 -1.18 2.70 5.63
N CYS A 92 -1.24 3.93 6.18
CA CYS A 92 -1.47 5.15 5.42
C CYS A 92 -0.48 6.25 5.82
N TYR A 93 0.43 6.57 4.91
CA TYR A 93 1.49 7.57 5.13
C TYR A 93 1.01 9.01 5.00
N CYS A 94 -0.11 9.24 4.30
CA CYS A 94 -0.66 10.58 4.13
C CYS A 94 -1.25 11.14 5.43
N PHE A 95 -1.93 10.28 6.19
CA PHE A 95 -2.74 10.65 7.36
C PHE A 95 -2.29 9.95 8.65
N GLY A 96 -1.15 9.25 8.62
CA GLY A 96 -0.53 8.67 9.81
C GLY A 96 -1.22 7.42 10.38
N PHE A 97 -2.13 6.78 9.64
CA PHE A 97 -2.77 5.55 10.14
C PHE A 97 -1.80 4.38 10.17
N ILE A 98 -1.79 3.69 11.32
CA ILE A 98 -1.06 2.44 11.55
C ILE A 98 -2.04 1.28 11.74
N GLU A 99 -1.59 0.03 11.53
CA GLU A 99 -2.41 -1.18 11.68
C GLU A 99 -3.12 -1.24 13.03
N LYS A 100 -2.40 -0.95 14.12
CA LYS A 100 -2.96 -0.95 15.48
C LYS A 100 -4.23 -0.09 15.63
N MET A 101 -4.27 1.09 15.03
CA MET A 101 -5.43 1.99 15.11
C MET A 101 -6.69 1.37 14.51
N VAL A 102 -6.56 0.67 13.38
CA VAL A 102 -7.67 -0.05 12.74
C VAL A 102 -8.15 -1.20 13.63
N LEU A 103 -7.20 -1.99 14.13
CA LEU A 103 -7.52 -3.17 14.94
C LEU A 103 -8.16 -2.79 16.29
N ASP A 104 -7.69 -1.72 16.91
CA ASP A 104 -8.27 -1.19 18.15
C ASP A 104 -9.70 -0.67 17.91
N GLU A 105 -9.93 0.11 16.84
CA GLU A 105 -11.26 0.62 16.50
C GLU A 105 -12.26 -0.52 16.25
N ILE A 106 -11.85 -1.56 15.51
CA ILE A 106 -12.67 -2.75 15.28
C ILE A 106 -12.94 -3.50 16.59
N ARG A 107 -11.96 -3.61 17.48
CA ARG A 107 -12.13 -4.29 18.78
C ARG A 107 -13.16 -3.56 19.64
N GLU A 108 -13.11 -2.22 19.65
CA GLU A 108 -13.97 -1.37 20.47
C GLU A 108 -15.38 -1.23 19.90
N LYS A 109 -15.50 -0.91 18.60
CA LYS A 109 -16.76 -0.54 17.96
C LYS A 109 -17.39 -1.66 17.13
N GLY A 110 -16.60 -2.66 16.75
CA GLY A 110 -17.02 -3.71 15.82
C GLY A 110 -16.94 -3.34 14.34
N TYR A 111 -16.50 -2.12 14.01
CA TYR A 111 -16.27 -1.62 12.65
C TYR A 111 -15.09 -0.62 12.66
N SER A 112 -14.62 -0.20 11.48
CA SER A 112 -13.64 0.89 11.36
C SER A 112 -14.16 2.01 10.47
N THR A 113 -13.82 3.26 10.81
CA THR A 113 -14.14 4.48 10.06
C THR A 113 -12.97 5.02 9.24
N ILE A 114 -11.82 4.32 9.30
CA ILE A 114 -10.57 4.79 8.72
C ILE A 114 -10.63 4.80 7.18
N ILE A 115 -11.32 3.85 6.56
CA ILE A 115 -11.46 3.81 5.09
C ILE A 115 -12.27 5.02 4.61
N GLU A 116 -13.36 5.33 5.28
CA GLU A 116 -14.23 6.47 4.99
C GLU A 116 -13.45 7.78 5.14
N THR A 117 -12.67 7.89 6.23
CA THR A 117 -11.80 9.04 6.47
C THR A 117 -10.78 9.21 5.34
N ILE A 118 -10.06 8.15 4.96
CA ILE A 118 -9.08 8.20 3.85
C ILE A 118 -9.76 8.60 2.53
N ARG A 119 -10.96 8.08 2.24
CA ARG A 119 -11.72 8.43 1.03
C ARG A 119 -12.11 9.90 1.01
N ALA A 120 -12.60 10.43 2.14
CA ALA A 120 -12.95 11.84 2.27
C ALA A 120 -11.74 12.75 2.02
N GLU A 121 -10.61 12.47 2.69
CA GLU A 121 -9.38 13.24 2.54
C GLU A 121 -8.76 13.12 1.14
N THR A 122 -8.86 11.94 0.51
CA THR A 122 -8.41 11.76 -0.88
C THR A 122 -9.28 12.58 -1.84
N LYS A 123 -10.61 12.59 -1.65
CA LYS A 123 -11.53 13.41 -2.46
C LYS A 123 -11.28 14.91 -2.27
N ALA A 124 -10.87 15.32 -1.07
CA ALA A 124 -10.48 16.70 -0.76
C ALA A 124 -9.11 17.10 -1.37
N GLY A 125 -8.35 16.16 -1.96
CA GLY A 125 -7.05 16.44 -2.54
C GLY A 125 -5.90 16.50 -1.54
N ASN A 126 -6.11 16.05 -0.29
CA ASN A 126 -5.12 16.15 0.79
C ASN A 126 -4.11 14.97 0.81
N CYS A 127 -4.21 14.04 -0.12
CA CYS A 127 -3.30 12.90 -0.20
C CYS A 127 -2.10 13.19 -1.11
N ALA A 128 -0.95 12.59 -0.79
CA ALA A 128 0.29 12.69 -1.59
C ALA A 128 0.99 11.31 -1.64
N CYS A 129 0.25 10.26 -2.01
CA CYS A 129 0.72 8.88 -1.93
C CYS A 129 1.96 8.63 -2.80
N GLU A 130 2.07 9.32 -3.92
CA GLU A 130 3.17 9.24 -4.87
C GLU A 130 4.52 9.69 -4.31
N ILE A 131 4.54 10.44 -3.20
CA ILE A 131 5.77 10.83 -2.49
C ILE A 131 5.84 10.36 -1.04
N LYS A 132 4.70 10.08 -0.40
CA LYS A 132 4.64 9.64 1.00
C LYS A 132 4.60 8.12 1.17
N ASN A 133 4.00 7.39 0.24
CA ASN A 133 3.84 5.93 0.35
C ASN A 133 5.01 5.23 -0.37
N PRO A 134 5.77 4.32 0.29
CA PRO A 134 6.84 3.57 -0.36
C PRO A 134 6.43 2.80 -1.62
N SER A 135 5.17 2.39 -1.73
CA SER A 135 4.71 1.75 -2.98
C SER A 135 4.52 2.73 -4.14
N GLY A 136 4.46 4.03 -3.88
CA GLY A 136 4.05 5.07 -4.84
C GLY A 136 2.57 5.01 -5.23
N HIS A 137 1.75 4.25 -4.49
CA HIS A 137 0.35 3.99 -4.81
C HIS A 137 -0.59 4.30 -3.63
N CYS A 138 -1.89 4.42 -3.93
CA CYS A 138 -2.91 4.68 -2.93
C CYS A 138 -2.94 3.58 -1.84
N CYS A 139 -3.01 4.00 -0.58
CA CYS A 139 -3.00 3.12 0.58
C CYS A 139 -4.30 2.31 0.78
N LEU A 140 -5.42 2.71 0.15
CA LEU A 140 -6.74 2.11 0.38
C LEU A 140 -6.73 0.59 0.25
N GLY A 141 -6.02 0.02 -0.72
CA GLY A 141 -5.91 -1.43 -0.87
C GLY A 141 -5.31 -2.12 0.36
N ALA A 142 -4.22 -1.59 0.91
CA ALA A 142 -3.57 -2.13 2.10
C ALA A 142 -4.44 -1.95 3.35
N VAL A 143 -5.05 -0.78 3.51
CA VAL A 143 -5.94 -0.49 4.65
C VAL A 143 -7.18 -1.40 4.63
N THR A 144 -7.80 -1.61 3.46
CA THR A 144 -8.93 -2.54 3.32
C THR A 144 -8.56 -3.96 3.74
N GLN A 145 -7.36 -4.45 3.40
CA GLN A 145 -6.93 -5.78 3.81
C GLN A 145 -6.81 -5.90 5.35
N VAL A 146 -6.31 -4.86 6.01
CA VAL A 146 -6.23 -4.81 7.48
C VAL A 146 -7.63 -4.80 8.10
N VAL A 147 -8.55 -3.99 7.58
CA VAL A 147 -9.94 -3.96 8.07
C VAL A 147 -10.62 -5.33 7.92
N VAL A 148 -10.53 -5.95 6.75
CA VAL A 148 -11.12 -7.29 6.49
C VAL A 148 -10.52 -8.33 7.43
N LYS A 149 -9.19 -8.34 7.60
CA LYS A 149 -8.51 -9.25 8.54
C LYS A 149 -8.97 -9.02 9.99
N GLY A 150 -9.08 -7.76 10.41
CA GLY A 150 -9.54 -7.39 11.75
C GLY A 150 -10.98 -7.82 12.03
N LEU A 151 -11.89 -7.65 11.07
CA LEU A 151 -13.28 -8.09 11.18
C LEU A 151 -13.39 -9.62 11.23
N ASN A 152 -12.65 -10.33 10.38
CA ASN A 152 -12.66 -11.81 10.34
C ASN A 152 -12.01 -12.44 11.57
N GLY A 153 -11.06 -11.76 12.21
CA GLY A 153 -10.37 -12.23 13.41
C GLY A 153 -11.10 -11.94 14.73
N ARG A 154 -12.24 -11.24 14.68
CA ARG A 154 -13.01 -10.88 15.87
C ARG A 154 -13.71 -12.14 16.42
N PRO A 155 -13.56 -12.49 17.71
CA PRO A 155 -14.45 -13.48 18.33
C PRO A 155 -15.89 -12.96 18.27
N PRO A 156 -16.91 -13.82 18.11
CA PRO A 156 -18.30 -13.38 18.08
C PRO A 156 -18.57 -12.51 19.32
N GLY A 157 -18.83 -11.23 19.08
CA GLY A 157 -19.17 -10.29 20.15
C GLY A 157 -20.54 -10.66 20.73
N PRO A 158 -20.85 -10.22 21.96
CA PRO A 158 -22.22 -10.29 22.44
C PRO A 158 -23.12 -9.56 21.44
N SER A 159 -24.20 -10.21 21.01
CA SER A 159 -25.20 -9.61 20.12
C SER A 159 -25.72 -8.32 20.75
N ILE A 160 -25.25 -7.17 20.28
CA ILE A 160 -25.85 -5.89 20.64
C ILE A 160 -27.19 -5.87 19.90
N LYS A 161 -28.27 -6.10 20.66
CA LYS A 161 -29.62 -5.88 20.18
C LYS A 161 -29.78 -4.38 19.96
N GLY A 162 -29.79 -3.98 18.69
CA GLY A 162 -30.38 -2.73 18.22
C GLY A 162 -29.64 -1.46 18.62
N GLU A 163 -28.74 -1.01 17.76
CA GLU A 163 -28.68 0.40 17.39
C GLU A 163 -28.70 0.46 15.87
N GLU A 164 -29.80 0.97 15.34
CA GLU A 164 -30.05 1.18 13.93
C GLU A 164 -28.97 2.12 13.38
N PRO A 165 -28.22 1.77 12.32
CA PRO A 165 -27.28 2.70 11.73
C PRO A 165 -28.06 3.93 11.24
N ALA A 166 -27.64 5.11 11.68
CA ALA A 166 -28.26 6.37 11.30
C ALA A 166 -28.45 6.44 9.78
N LYS A 167 -29.72 6.42 9.37
CA LYS A 167 -30.15 6.49 7.97
C LYS A 167 -29.53 7.73 7.32
N ALA A 168 -28.62 7.51 6.38
CA ALA A 168 -28.10 8.59 5.54
C ALA A 168 -29.30 9.29 4.84
N PRO A 169 -29.33 10.63 4.79
CA PRO A 169 -30.38 11.32 4.05
C PRO A 169 -30.28 10.94 2.58
N ALA A 170 -31.41 10.51 2.02
CA ALA A 170 -31.54 10.23 0.60
C ALA A 170 -31.32 11.54 -0.17
N HIS A 171 -30.22 11.62 -0.91
CA HIS A 171 -30.07 12.66 -1.93
C HIS A 171 -30.95 12.28 -3.12
N ASP A 172 -32.11 12.94 -3.19
CA ASP A 172 -33.00 12.89 -4.35
C ASP A 172 -32.32 13.62 -5.52
N CYS A 173 -31.69 12.83 -6.39
CA CYS A 173 -30.87 13.31 -7.49
C CYS A 173 -31.61 13.10 -8.82
N CYS A 174 -32.82 13.67 -8.95
CA CYS A 174 -33.48 13.84 -10.24
C CYS A 174 -34.64 14.85 -10.16
N ALA A 175 -34.32 16.15 -10.24
CA ALA A 175 -35.26 17.15 -10.71
C ALA A 175 -34.76 17.65 -12.07
N ALA A 176 -35.50 17.31 -13.11
CA ALA A 176 -35.30 17.82 -14.46
C ALA A 176 -35.51 19.34 -14.45
N ALA A 177 -34.58 20.05 -15.10
CA ALA A 177 -34.74 21.46 -15.40
C ALA A 177 -35.71 21.61 -16.58
N GLU A 178 -36.84 22.26 -16.34
CA GLU A 178 -37.66 22.89 -17.37
C GLU A 178 -37.83 24.37 -17.00
N THR A 179 -37.09 25.24 -17.68
CA THR A 179 -37.51 26.49 -18.35
C THR A 179 -36.29 27.29 -18.79
#